data_AF-A0AAP6DBI6-F1
#
_entry.id   AF-A0AAP6DBI6-F1
#
_cell.length_a   1.000
_cell.length_b   1.000
_cell.length_c   1.000
_cell.angle_alpha   90.00
_cell.angle_beta   90.00
_cell.angle_gamma   90.00
#
_symmetry.space_group_name_H-M   'P 1'
#
loop_
_entity.id
_entity.type
_entity.pdbx_description
1 polymer ?
#
loop_
_entity_poly.entity_id
_entity_poly.type
_entity_poly.pdbx_seq_one_letter_code
_entity_poly.pdbx_strand_id
1 'polypeptide(L)'
;SKNCKAILAGGRIPKYHQYVEELSVAEYIDKVKRRELHDPILSFQLANDFDVKRIMRGYLPEDNASKGYATLLEWDNFFYEEDIQSVHDIEKTLIRIGVVQWQMRAMNDLEDLLDQAEFFISSLANYKADFALFPEFFNAPLMGLQNDQNSVEAIRFLASFTEEIKNRFSQMAVTYNINIIA
;
A
#
# COMPACT_ATOMS: atom_id res chain seq x y z
N SER A 1 -3.66 13.96 -22.64
CA SER A 1 -4.06 12.56 -22.85
C SER A 1 -4.54 12.02 -21.51
N LYS A 2 -5.68 11.32 -21.42
CA LYS A 2 -6.16 10.77 -20.14
C LYS A 2 -5.43 9.45 -19.88
N ASN A 3 -4.70 9.34 -18.77
CA ASN A 3 -4.04 8.11 -18.33
C ASN A 3 -5.07 7.11 -17.74
N CYS A 4 -5.96 6.59 -18.58
CA CYS A 4 -6.98 5.63 -18.16
C CYS A 4 -6.42 4.21 -18.23
N LYS A 5 -6.60 3.41 -17.18
CA LYS A 5 -6.15 2.01 -17.09
C LYS A 5 -6.84 1.10 -18.11
N ALA A 6 -8.14 1.28 -18.29
CA ALA A 6 -8.94 0.53 -19.26
C ALA A 6 -10.22 1.30 -19.61
N ILE A 7 -10.88 0.89 -20.70
CA ILE A 7 -12.24 1.32 -21.05
C ILE A 7 -13.17 0.14 -20.88
N LEU A 8 -14.20 0.30 -20.04
CA LEU A 8 -15.25 -0.70 -19.84
C LEU A 8 -16.51 -0.31 -20.62
N ALA A 9 -17.06 -1.26 -21.37
CA ALA A 9 -18.27 -1.07 -22.17
C ALA A 9 -19.24 -2.25 -22.03
N GLY A 10 -20.54 -1.96 -22.14
CA GLY A 10 -21.59 -2.98 -22.22
C GLY A 10 -22.02 -3.19 -23.67
N GLY A 11 -21.86 -4.39 -24.20
CA GLY A 11 -22.27 -4.76 -25.56
C GLY A 11 -23.47 -5.71 -25.56
N ARG A 12 -24.59 -5.30 -26.17
CA ARG A 12 -25.75 -6.20 -26.42
C ARG A 12 -25.36 -7.29 -27.43
N ILE A 13 -26.02 -8.44 -27.35
CA ILE A 13 -25.88 -9.56 -28.30
C ILE A 13 -27.20 -9.78 -29.06
N PRO A 14 -27.59 -8.84 -29.95
CA PRO A 14 -28.93 -8.76 -30.51
C PRO A 14 -29.33 -9.96 -31.36
N LYS A 15 -28.37 -10.76 -31.87
CA LYS A 15 -28.66 -11.96 -32.65
C LYS A 15 -28.76 -13.24 -31.82
N TYR A 16 -28.50 -13.19 -30.51
CA TYR A 16 -28.53 -14.37 -29.66
C TYR A 16 -29.91 -15.06 -29.66
N HIS A 17 -31.03 -14.32 -29.76
CA HIS A 17 -32.38 -14.91 -29.81
C HIS A 17 -32.55 -15.99 -30.89
N GLN A 18 -31.77 -15.95 -31.97
CA GLN A 18 -31.85 -16.92 -33.07
C GLN A 18 -31.21 -18.27 -32.73
N TYR A 19 -30.37 -18.31 -31.69
CA TYR A 19 -29.59 -19.47 -31.29
C TYR A 19 -29.89 -19.96 -29.87
N VAL A 20 -30.89 -19.37 -29.19
CA VAL A 20 -31.26 -19.68 -27.80
C VAL A 20 -31.61 -21.16 -27.56
N GLU A 21 -32.21 -21.81 -28.56
CA GLU A 21 -32.62 -23.22 -28.45
C GLU A 21 -31.48 -24.20 -28.71
N GLU A 22 -30.41 -23.75 -29.36
CA GLU A 22 -29.29 -24.61 -29.81
C GLU A 22 -28.00 -24.38 -29.02
N LEU A 23 -27.77 -23.17 -28.51
CA LEU A 23 -26.51 -22.76 -27.89
C LEU A 23 -26.77 -22.00 -26.59
N SER A 24 -25.93 -22.23 -25.60
CA SER A 24 -25.84 -21.33 -24.44
C SER A 24 -25.21 -19.99 -24.83
N VAL A 25 -25.48 -18.95 -24.03
CA VAL A 25 -24.89 -17.61 -24.23
C VAL A 25 -23.35 -17.67 -24.29
N ALA A 26 -22.75 -18.52 -23.45
CA ALA A 26 -21.30 -18.67 -23.41
C ALA A 26 -20.76 -19.31 -24.71
N GLU A 27 -21.41 -20.35 -25.22
CA GLU A 27 -21.04 -21.00 -26.48
C GLU A 27 -21.25 -20.08 -27.67
N TYR A 28 -22.34 -19.30 -27.68
CA TYR A 28 -22.58 -18.28 -28.71
C TYR A 28 -21.45 -17.25 -28.76
N ILE A 29 -21.05 -16.71 -27.60
CA ILE A 29 -19.95 -15.73 -27.52
C ILE A 29 -18.63 -16.36 -27.98
N ASP A 30 -18.34 -17.60 -27.58
CA ASP A 30 -17.11 -18.30 -28.00
C ASP A 30 -17.08 -18.51 -29.52
N LYS A 31 -18.20 -18.90 -30.13
CA LYS A 31 -18.33 -19.02 -31.59
C LYS A 31 -18.17 -17.67 -32.30
N VAL A 32 -18.70 -16.58 -31.73
CA VAL A 32 -18.50 -15.23 -32.28
C VAL A 32 -17.03 -14.82 -32.15
N LYS A 33 -16.36 -15.12 -31.03
CA LYS A 33 -14.93 -14.87 -30.82
C LYS A 33 -14.05 -15.64 -31.81
N ARG A 34 -14.42 -16.88 -32.12
CA ARG A 34 -13.77 -17.73 -33.15
C ARG A 34 -14.14 -17.36 -34.59
N ARG A 35 -14.98 -16.34 -34.79
CA ARG A 35 -15.49 -15.90 -36.11
C ARG A 35 -16.32 -16.96 -36.84
N GLU A 36 -16.87 -17.94 -36.12
CA GLU A 36 -17.80 -18.95 -36.65
C GLU A 36 -19.23 -18.38 -36.79
N LEU A 37 -19.58 -17.43 -35.90
CA LEU A 37 -20.84 -16.69 -35.93
C LEU A 37 -20.57 -15.18 -36.00
N HIS A 38 -21.50 -14.44 -36.60
CA HIS A 38 -21.38 -12.99 -36.75
C HIS A 38 -22.50 -12.24 -36.03
N ASP A 39 -22.14 -11.52 -34.98
CA ASP A 39 -23.01 -10.61 -34.23
C ASP A 39 -22.65 -9.15 -34.54
N PRO A 40 -23.60 -8.30 -34.97
CA PRO A 40 -23.29 -6.94 -35.44
C PRO A 40 -22.68 -6.05 -34.37
N ILE A 41 -22.96 -6.29 -33.09
CA ILE A 41 -22.41 -5.49 -31.99
C ILE A 41 -21.17 -6.16 -31.44
N LEU A 42 -21.26 -7.44 -31.05
CA LEU A 42 -20.13 -8.13 -30.42
C LEU A 42 -18.95 -8.31 -31.40
N SER A 43 -19.19 -8.67 -32.66
CA SER A 43 -18.11 -8.81 -33.65
C SER A 43 -17.42 -7.47 -33.93
N PHE A 44 -18.16 -6.35 -33.92
CA PHE A 44 -17.56 -5.01 -34.07
C PHE A 44 -16.68 -4.67 -32.87
N GLN A 45 -17.13 -4.91 -31.65
CA GLN A 45 -16.36 -4.63 -30.44
C GLN A 45 -15.08 -5.46 -30.38
N LEU A 46 -15.17 -6.76 -30.66
CA LEU A 46 -13.99 -7.64 -30.75
C LEU A 46 -13.01 -7.22 -31.84
N ALA A 47 -13.49 -6.61 -32.95
CA ALA A 47 -12.63 -6.08 -34.00
C ALA A 47 -11.89 -4.79 -33.61
N ASN A 48 -12.32 -4.11 -32.55
CA ASN A 48 -11.66 -2.94 -31.97
C ASN A 48 -10.80 -3.31 -30.73
N ASP A 49 -10.32 -4.56 -30.66
CA ASP A 49 -9.47 -5.08 -29.58
C ASP A 49 -10.11 -5.07 -28.17
N PHE A 50 -11.44 -5.03 -28.08
CA PHE A 50 -12.12 -5.26 -26.80
C PHE A 50 -12.17 -6.76 -26.49
N ASP A 51 -11.92 -7.12 -25.23
CA ASP A 51 -12.07 -8.48 -24.72
C ASP A 51 -13.34 -8.63 -23.88
N VAL A 52 -14.03 -9.75 -24.05
CA VAL A 52 -15.19 -10.10 -23.20
C VAL A 52 -14.69 -10.59 -21.84
N LYS A 53 -14.94 -9.82 -20.78
CA LYS A 53 -14.57 -10.20 -19.40
C LYS A 53 -15.70 -10.93 -18.67
N ARG A 54 -16.97 -10.61 -18.95
CA ARG A 54 -18.13 -11.22 -18.25
C ARG A 54 -19.42 -11.19 -19.07
N ILE A 55 -20.30 -12.15 -18.83
CA ILE A 55 -21.71 -12.14 -19.29
C ILE A 55 -22.57 -11.43 -18.25
N MET A 56 -23.28 -10.38 -18.66
CA MET A 56 -24.26 -9.67 -17.85
C MET A 56 -25.66 -10.22 -18.11
N ARG A 57 -26.35 -10.66 -17.06
CA ARG A 57 -27.73 -11.18 -17.11
C ARG A 57 -28.71 -10.10 -16.64
N GLY A 58 -29.86 -9.99 -17.30
CA GLY A 58 -30.88 -8.99 -16.94
C GLY A 58 -30.43 -7.55 -17.21
N TYR A 59 -29.49 -7.34 -18.13
CA TYR A 59 -28.94 -6.03 -18.46
C TYR A 59 -30.02 -5.09 -19.02
N LEU A 60 -30.91 -5.65 -19.86
CA LEU A 60 -32.10 -4.95 -20.34
C LEU A 60 -33.24 -5.98 -20.46
N PRO A 61 -34.05 -6.18 -19.41
CA PRO A 61 -35.05 -7.26 -19.35
C PRO A 61 -36.11 -7.19 -20.47
N GLU A 62 -36.39 -6.00 -20.97
CA GLU A 62 -37.37 -5.73 -22.04
C GLU A 62 -36.81 -6.05 -23.45
N ASP A 63 -35.52 -6.36 -23.57
CA ASP A 63 -34.88 -6.69 -24.85
C ASP A 63 -35.12 -8.15 -25.26
N ASN A 64 -36.14 -8.36 -26.08
CA ASN A 64 -36.46 -9.67 -26.66
C ASN A 64 -35.37 -10.21 -27.61
N ALA A 65 -34.57 -9.33 -28.24
CA ALA A 65 -33.57 -9.72 -29.24
C ALA A 65 -32.29 -10.29 -28.60
N SER A 66 -31.89 -9.77 -27.43
CA SER A 66 -30.76 -10.31 -26.66
C SER A 66 -31.22 -11.17 -25.47
N LYS A 67 -32.54 -11.36 -25.28
CA LYS A 67 -33.15 -12.02 -24.11
C LYS A 67 -32.65 -11.47 -22.76
N GLY A 68 -32.36 -10.17 -22.72
CA GLY A 68 -31.79 -9.50 -21.55
C GLY A 68 -30.32 -9.79 -21.23
N TYR A 69 -29.58 -10.43 -22.13
CA TYR A 69 -28.14 -10.66 -21.98
C TYR A 69 -27.29 -9.57 -22.66
N ALA A 70 -26.17 -9.24 -22.03
CA ALA A 70 -25.13 -8.39 -22.59
C ALA A 70 -23.74 -8.92 -22.21
N THR A 71 -22.71 -8.40 -22.86
CA THR A 71 -21.30 -8.68 -22.58
C THR A 71 -20.66 -7.46 -21.95
N LEU A 72 -19.91 -7.67 -20.87
CA LEU A 72 -18.98 -6.68 -20.35
C LEU A 72 -17.67 -6.82 -21.13
N LEU A 73 -17.33 -5.76 -21.82
CA LEU A 73 -16.17 -5.64 -22.68
C LEU A 73 -15.16 -4.71 -22.00
N GLU A 74 -13.89 -5.07 -22.10
CA GLU A 74 -12.78 -4.25 -21.61
C GLU A 74 -11.77 -4.05 -22.74
N TRP A 75 -11.38 -2.80 -22.97
CA TRP A 75 -10.22 -2.46 -23.77
C TRP A 75 -9.08 -2.10 -22.83
N ASP A 76 -8.04 -2.93 -22.84
CA ASP A 76 -6.86 -2.80 -21.99
C ASP A 76 -5.90 -1.75 -22.58
N ASN A 77 -5.57 -0.70 -21.81
CA ASN A 77 -4.63 0.32 -22.27
C ASN A 77 -3.19 -0.10 -21.96
N PHE A 78 -2.47 -0.61 -22.96
CA PHE A 78 -1.05 -1.00 -22.81
C PHE A 78 -0.11 0.16 -22.46
N PHE A 79 -0.51 1.40 -22.76
CA PHE A 79 0.25 2.61 -22.43
C PHE A 79 -0.14 3.22 -21.10
N TYR A 80 -0.94 2.50 -20.29
CA TYR A 80 -1.19 2.88 -18.92
C TYR A 80 0.11 2.75 -18.13
N GLU A 81 0.68 3.89 -17.75
CA GLU A 81 1.73 3.94 -16.75
C GLU A 81 1.03 4.12 -15.41
N GLU A 82 1.21 3.17 -14.49
CA GLU A 82 0.85 3.42 -13.10
C GLU A 82 1.67 4.65 -12.67
N ASP A 83 0.98 5.74 -12.32
CA ASP A 83 1.63 6.81 -11.58
C ASP A 83 2.25 6.09 -10.38
N ILE A 84 3.58 6.04 -10.34
CA ILE A 84 4.33 5.47 -9.22
C ILE A 84 3.97 6.38 -8.05
N GLN A 85 2.88 6.06 -7.37
CA GLN A 85 2.48 6.76 -6.17
C GLN A 85 3.69 6.64 -5.24
N SER A 86 4.06 7.78 -4.67
CA SER A 86 5.25 7.91 -3.85
C SER A 86 5.37 6.73 -2.87
N VAL A 87 6.57 6.39 -2.42
CA VAL A 87 6.80 5.34 -1.41
C VAL A 87 5.92 5.54 -0.14
N HIS A 88 5.28 6.71 0.02
CA HIS A 88 4.30 7.06 1.05
C HIS A 88 2.86 6.54 0.81
N ASP A 89 2.46 6.17 -0.40
CA ASP A 89 1.10 5.72 -0.73
C ASP A 89 0.95 4.19 -0.79
N ILE A 90 2.04 3.46 -0.54
CA ILE A 90 1.94 2.03 -0.23
C ILE A 90 1.34 1.94 1.17
N GLU A 91 0.03 1.66 1.27
CA GLU A 91 -0.58 1.27 2.54
C GLU A 91 0.11 -0.01 3.03
N LYS A 92 1.16 0.15 3.85
CA LYS A 92 1.78 -0.97 4.56
C LYS A 92 0.71 -1.61 5.43
N THR A 93 0.14 -2.73 4.97
CA THR A 93 -0.90 -3.47 5.70
C THR A 93 -0.35 -4.13 6.97
N LEU A 94 0.97 -4.25 7.10
CA LEU A 94 1.65 -4.85 8.24
C LEU A 94 2.79 -3.93 8.71
N ILE A 95 2.65 -3.41 9.92
CA ILE A 95 3.65 -2.55 10.58
C ILE A 95 4.29 -3.34 11.72
N ARG A 96 5.62 -3.28 11.81
CA ARG A 96 6.39 -3.88 12.91
C ARG A 96 6.89 -2.81 13.86
N ILE A 97 6.47 -2.89 15.11
CA ILE A 97 6.85 -1.95 16.16
C ILE A 97 7.80 -2.65 17.13
N GLY A 98 9.00 -2.11 17.30
CA GLY A 98 9.94 -2.48 18.34
C GLY A 98 9.78 -1.58 19.56
N VAL A 99 9.49 -2.14 20.72
CA VAL A 99 9.41 -1.40 21.97
C VAL A 99 10.66 -1.68 22.79
N VAL A 100 11.39 -0.64 23.14
CA VAL A 100 12.65 -0.76 23.90
C VAL A 100 12.33 -0.77 25.39
N GLN A 101 12.70 -1.84 26.07
CA GLN A 101 12.68 -1.88 27.53
C GLN A 101 14.01 -1.34 28.07
N TRP A 102 13.98 -0.11 28.54
CA TRP A 102 15.17 0.56 29.08
C TRP A 102 15.36 0.22 30.57
N GLN A 103 16.60 -0.07 30.96
CA GLN A 103 16.96 -0.26 32.37
C GLN A 103 17.82 0.91 32.84
N MET A 104 17.47 1.48 34.00
CA MET A 104 18.27 2.51 34.65
C MET A 104 19.63 1.94 35.04
N ARG A 105 20.70 2.49 34.45
CA ARG A 105 22.09 2.15 34.78
C ARG A 105 22.88 3.45 34.90
N ALA A 106 23.90 3.46 35.74
CA ALA A 106 24.81 4.60 35.79
C ALA A 106 25.50 4.76 34.43
N MET A 107 25.53 5.98 33.91
CA MET A 107 26.26 6.36 32.70
C MET A 107 27.41 7.29 33.10
N ASN A 108 28.53 7.23 32.38
CA ASN A 108 29.67 8.10 32.64
C ASN A 108 29.62 9.38 31.81
N ASP A 109 28.96 9.33 30.65
CA ASP A 109 28.75 10.46 29.76
C ASP A 109 27.51 10.28 28.87
N LEU A 110 27.31 11.23 27.95
CA LEU A 110 26.24 11.18 26.95
C LEU A 110 26.48 10.09 25.90
N GLU A 111 27.73 9.82 25.53
CA GLU A 111 28.04 8.82 24.49
C GLU A 111 27.67 7.41 24.96
N ASP A 112 27.91 7.09 26.24
CA ASP A 112 27.47 5.83 26.86
C ASP A 112 25.95 5.61 26.68
N LEU A 113 25.16 6.68 26.80
CA LEU A 113 23.70 6.62 26.59
C LEU A 113 23.37 6.38 25.10
N LEU A 114 24.06 7.07 24.20
CA LEU A 114 23.82 7.01 22.76
C LEU A 114 24.25 5.66 22.18
N ASP A 115 25.37 5.11 22.62
CA ASP A 115 25.87 3.78 22.24
C ASP A 115 24.87 2.68 22.66
N GLN A 116 24.29 2.81 23.86
CA GLN A 116 23.24 1.90 24.30
C GLN A 116 21.97 2.05 23.44
N ALA A 117 21.55 3.27 23.13
CA ALA A 117 20.42 3.51 22.26
C ALA A 117 20.65 2.93 20.85
N GLU A 118 21.85 3.11 20.30
CA GLU A 118 22.26 2.58 18.99
C GLU A 118 22.21 1.05 18.94
N PHE A 119 22.65 0.37 20.01
CA PHE A 119 22.53 -1.08 20.12
C PHE A 119 21.08 -1.56 19.95
N PHE A 120 20.12 -0.88 20.59
CA PHE A 120 18.69 -1.23 20.44
C PHE A 120 18.17 -0.87 19.05
N ILE A 121 18.50 0.30 18.51
CA ILE A 121 18.06 0.76 17.19
C ILE A 121 18.57 -0.19 16.09
N SER A 122 19.86 -0.52 16.11
CA SER A 122 20.47 -1.46 15.15
C SER A 122 19.86 -2.86 15.26
N SER A 123 19.59 -3.33 16.47
CA SER A 123 18.90 -4.62 16.69
C SER A 123 17.49 -4.61 16.09
N LEU A 124 16.69 -3.56 16.36
CA LEU A 124 15.34 -3.42 15.82
C LEU A 124 15.31 -3.28 14.29
N ALA A 125 16.27 -2.53 13.73
CA ALA A 125 16.45 -2.41 12.29
C ALA A 125 16.78 -3.77 11.64
N ASN A 126 17.64 -4.58 12.28
CA ASN A 126 17.96 -5.94 11.82
C ASN A 126 16.73 -6.87 11.84
N TYR A 127 15.81 -6.69 12.78
CA TYR A 127 14.50 -7.38 12.78
C TYR A 127 13.50 -6.82 11.75
N LYS A 128 13.91 -5.83 10.94
CA LYS A 128 13.07 -5.10 9.99
C LYS A 128 11.86 -4.46 10.66
N ALA A 129 12.04 -3.89 11.86
CA ALA A 129 11.03 -3.05 12.48
C ALA A 129 10.89 -1.73 11.70
N ASP A 130 9.65 -1.23 11.59
CA ASP A 130 9.36 0.07 10.96
C ASP A 130 9.52 1.22 11.96
N PHE A 131 9.21 0.95 13.24
CA PHE A 131 9.28 1.91 14.34
C PHE A 131 10.05 1.34 15.53
N ALA A 132 10.89 2.18 16.15
CA ALA A 132 11.51 1.95 17.44
C ALA A 132 10.93 2.95 18.46
N LEU A 133 10.29 2.43 19.51
CA LEU A 133 9.70 3.21 20.59
C LEU A 133 10.57 3.11 21.84
N PHE A 134 11.09 4.25 22.28
CA PHE A 134 11.79 4.40 23.54
C PHE A 134 10.82 4.80 24.67
N PRO A 135 11.13 4.43 25.92
CA PRO A 135 10.34 4.85 27.06
C PRO A 135 10.54 6.33 27.35
N GLU A 136 9.53 6.94 27.97
CA GLU A 136 9.61 8.31 28.47
C GLU A 136 10.80 8.47 29.44
N PHE A 137 11.49 9.61 29.36
CA PHE A 137 12.66 9.93 30.19
C PHE A 137 13.79 8.87 30.12
N PHE A 138 14.02 8.24 28.96
CA PHE A 138 15.14 7.30 28.80
C PHE A 138 16.52 7.92 29.09
N ASN A 139 16.64 9.25 28.97
CA ASN A 139 17.84 10.03 29.29
C ASN A 139 18.01 10.34 30.78
N ALA A 140 17.07 9.93 31.65
CA ALA A 140 17.15 10.12 33.10
C ALA A 140 18.46 9.67 33.76
N PRO A 141 19.14 8.59 33.30
CA PRO A 141 20.45 8.21 33.83
C PRO A 141 21.52 9.31 33.81
N LEU A 142 21.44 10.25 32.85
CA LEU A 142 22.40 11.36 32.77
C LEU A 142 22.32 12.30 33.97
N MET A 143 21.20 12.32 34.71
CA MET A 143 21.10 13.11 35.94
C MET A 143 22.19 12.74 36.96
N GLY A 144 22.70 11.49 36.93
CA GLY A 144 23.75 11.02 37.82
C GLY A 144 25.14 11.60 37.52
N LEU A 145 25.34 12.30 36.40
CA LEU A 145 26.62 12.90 36.03
C LEU A 145 26.98 14.12 36.88
N GLN A 146 25.98 14.76 37.49
CA GLN A 146 26.16 15.92 38.35
C GLN A 146 25.65 15.59 39.75
N ASN A 147 26.56 15.57 40.73
CA ASN A 147 26.18 15.41 42.13
C ASN A 147 25.49 16.69 42.64
N ASP A 148 24.50 16.51 43.52
CA ASP A 148 23.86 17.58 44.29
C ASP A 148 23.08 18.63 43.48
N GLN A 149 22.03 18.20 42.78
CA GLN A 149 21.07 19.09 42.13
C GLN A 149 19.69 18.94 42.76
N ASN A 150 18.99 20.06 42.96
CA ASN A 150 17.55 20.02 43.23
C ASN A 150 16.81 19.44 42.01
N SER A 151 15.61 18.87 42.19
CA SER A 151 14.88 18.22 41.07
C SER A 151 14.70 19.13 39.84
N VAL A 152 14.52 20.44 40.03
CA VAL A 152 14.38 21.41 38.94
C VAL A 152 15.68 21.61 38.16
N GLU A 153 16.79 21.61 38.87
CA GLU A 153 18.13 21.79 38.34
C GLU A 153 18.56 20.55 37.54
N ALA A 154 18.29 19.34 38.06
CA ALA A 154 18.53 18.09 37.35
C ALA A 154 17.75 18.00 36.01
N ILE A 155 16.50 18.48 35.98
CA ILE A 155 15.70 18.52 34.75
C ILE A 155 16.27 19.53 33.74
N ARG A 156 16.71 20.71 34.19
CA ARG A 156 17.39 21.68 33.31
C ARG A 156 18.71 21.14 32.77
N PHE A 157 19.44 20.39 33.57
CA PHE A 157 20.65 19.70 33.15
C PHE A 157 20.35 18.67 32.05
N LEU A 158 19.32 17.82 32.21
CA LEU A 158 18.90 16.91 31.14
C LEU A 158 18.51 17.63 29.85
N ALA A 159 17.78 18.75 29.97
CA ALA A 159 17.35 19.53 28.82
C ALA A 159 18.53 20.12 28.02
N SER A 160 19.72 20.26 28.64
CA SER A 160 20.91 20.72 27.93
C SER A 160 21.39 19.76 26.84
N PHE A 161 21.09 18.47 26.97
CA PHE A 161 21.47 17.43 25.99
C PHE A 161 20.42 17.21 24.89
N THR A 162 19.26 17.86 24.97
CA THR A 162 18.12 17.57 24.07
C THR A 162 18.47 17.74 22.60
N GLU A 163 19.15 18.83 22.22
CA GLU A 163 19.51 19.06 20.82
C GLU A 163 20.51 18.02 20.29
N GLU A 164 21.48 17.62 21.12
CA GLU A 164 22.48 16.63 20.74
C GLU A 164 21.85 15.24 20.58
N ILE A 165 21.02 14.81 21.54
CA ILE A 165 20.26 13.56 21.48
C ILE A 165 19.38 13.53 20.23
N LYS A 166 18.61 14.59 19.98
CA LYS A 166 17.72 14.69 18.82
C LYS A 166 18.48 14.59 17.49
N ASN A 167 19.62 15.28 17.38
CA ASN A 167 20.44 15.23 16.17
C ASN A 167 21.01 13.82 15.95
N ARG A 168 21.51 13.16 17.00
CA ARG A 168 22.06 11.81 16.93
C ARG A 168 20.98 10.78 16.60
N PHE A 169 19.81 10.85 17.23
CA PHE A 169 18.67 9.99 16.91
C PHE A 169 18.18 10.20 15.47
N SER A 170 18.17 11.45 14.98
CA SER A 170 17.81 11.73 13.58
C SER A 170 18.81 11.10 12.61
N GLN A 171 20.11 11.17 12.90
CA GLN A 171 21.14 10.51 12.10
C GLN A 171 20.98 8.98 12.12
N MET A 172 20.70 8.38 13.29
CA MET A 172 20.46 6.95 13.42
C MET A 172 19.21 6.51 12.65
N ALA A 173 18.12 7.29 12.70
CA ALA A 173 16.89 6.99 11.96
C ALA A 173 17.14 6.87 10.45
N VAL A 174 17.95 7.78 9.88
CA VAL A 174 18.34 7.74 8.47
C VAL A 174 19.31 6.59 8.18
N THR A 175 20.32 6.40 9.04
CA THR A 175 21.38 5.40 8.85
C THR A 175 20.84 3.97 8.87
N TYR A 176 19.96 3.69 9.83
CA TYR A 176 19.35 2.37 10.01
C TYR A 176 18.01 2.21 9.28
N ASN A 177 17.56 3.25 8.58
CA ASN A 177 16.29 3.29 7.84
C ASN A 177 15.08 2.81 8.68
N ILE A 178 14.95 3.39 9.88
CA ILE A 178 13.91 3.09 10.87
C ILE A 178 13.36 4.38 11.46
N ASN A 179 12.06 4.43 11.75
CA ASN A 179 11.46 5.59 12.43
C ASN A 179 11.66 5.45 13.94
N ILE A 180 12.09 6.52 14.61
CA ILE A 180 12.36 6.49 16.05
C ILE A 180 11.43 7.45 16.78
N ILE A 181 10.85 6.98 17.88
CA ILE A 181 10.03 7.76 18.82
C ILE A 181 10.73 7.71 20.17
N ALA A 182 11.23 8.85 20.65
CA ALA A 182 12.02 8.97 21.87
C ALA A 182 11.85 10.34 22.52
#